data_AF-A0A7L3WMD7-F1
#
_entry.id   AF-A0A7L3WMD7-F1
#
_cell.length_a   1.000
_cell.length_b   1.000
_cell.length_c   1.000
_cell.angle_alpha   90.00
_cell.angle_beta   90.00
_cell.angle_gamma   90.00
#
_symmetry.space_group_name_H-M   'P 1'
#
loop_
_entity.id
_entity.type
_entity.pdbx_description
1 polymer ?
#
loop_
_entity_poly.entity_id
_entity_poly.type
_entity_poly.pdbx_seq_one_letter_code
_entity_poly.pdbx_strand_id
1 'polypeptide(L)' 'LSDCLACDNCMTSEEGARVFQQNQKELFRILTLNKKCDTSKHKVLAVSICPQSLPYFAAKFNLSVNDAAKRLCGFLKSLG' A
#
# COMPACT_ATOMS: atom_id res chain seq x y z
N LEU A 1 15.00 2.13 -2.61
CA LEU A 1 14.69 2.31 -4.05
C LEU A 1 15.38 3.59 -4.54
N SER A 2 16.69 3.73 -4.33
CA SER A 2 17.45 4.94 -4.66
C SER A 2 18.24 4.80 -5.98
N ASP A 3 18.41 3.59 -6.49
CA ASP A 3 19.38 3.31 -7.56
C ASP A 3 18.69 3.04 -8.90
N CYS A 4 17.42 3.42 -9.06
CA CYS A 4 16.77 3.39 -10.36
C CYS A 4 17.29 4.54 -11.21
N LEU A 5 17.98 4.24 -12.31
CA LEU A 5 18.44 5.23 -13.29
C LEU A 5 17.34 5.67 -14.28
N ALA A 6 16.10 5.18 -14.11
CA ALA A 6 14.96 5.43 -15.01
C ALA A 6 15.31 5.22 -16.50
N CYS A 7 16.11 4.19 -16.79
CA CYS A 7 16.67 3.95 -18.12
C CYS A 7 15.72 3.23 -19.09
N ASP A 8 14.46 2.99 -18.68
CA ASP A 8 13.40 2.27 -19.44
C ASP A 8 13.76 0.89 -20.02
N ASN A 9 14.95 0.36 -19.68
CA ASN A 9 15.44 -0.93 -20.17
C ASN A 9 15.05 -2.11 -19.26
N CYS A 10 14.55 -1.84 -18.05
CA CYS A 10 14.22 -2.85 -17.04
C CYS A 10 12.72 -2.98 -16.75
N MET A 11 11.90 -2.07 -17.28
CA MET A 11 10.44 -2.05 -17.11
C MET A 11 9.82 -1.66 -18.45
N THR A 12 8.79 -2.40 -18.87
CA THR A 12 7.96 -1.98 -20.00
C THR A 12 7.09 -0.79 -19.64
N SER A 13 6.61 -0.04 -20.63
CA SER A 13 5.72 1.12 -20.41
C SER A 13 4.44 0.74 -19.65
N GLU A 14 3.91 -0.47 -19.86
CA GLU A 14 2.75 -0.98 -19.14
C GLU A 14 3.05 -1.29 -17.68
N GLU A 15 4.22 -1.87 -17.37
CA GLU A 15 4.66 -2.10 -15.99
C GLU A 15 4.90 -0.78 -15.26
N GLY A 16 5.52 0.20 -15.92
CA GLY A 16 5.70 1.55 -15.40
C GLY A 16 4.37 2.22 -15.04
N ALA A 17 3.37 2.12 -15.91
CA ALA A 17 2.03 2.64 -15.65
C ALA A 17 1.37 1.96 -14.43
N ARG A 18 1.55 0.64 -14.26
CA ARG A 18 1.05 -0.10 -13.09
C ARG A 18 1.75 0.32 -11.80
N VAL A 19 3.06 0.50 -11.82
CA VAL A 19 3.83 0.98 -10.66
C VAL A 19 3.39 2.39 -10.27
N PHE A 20 3.19 3.27 -11.25
CA PHE A 20 2.70 4.63 -11.00
C PHE A 20 1.32 4.65 -10.32
N GLN A 21 0.46 3.68 -10.63
CA GLN A 21 -0.84 3.50 -9.97
C GLN A 21 -0.74 3.00 -8.53
N GLN A 22 0.40 2.47 -8.08
CA GLN A 22 0.61 2.02 -6.69
C GLN A 22 0.89 3.20 -5.74
N ASN A 23 -0.10 4.09 -5.61
CA ASN A 23 0.00 5.28 -4.77
C ASN A 23 -1.25 5.48 -3.90
N GLN A 24 -1.12 6.34 -2.89
CA GLN A 24 -2.16 6.61 -1.90
C GLN A 24 -3.44 7.22 -2.51
N LYS A 25 -3.31 8.10 -3.51
CA LYS A 25 -4.48 8.74 -4.15
C LYS A 25 -5.33 7.71 -4.86
N GLU A 26 -4.69 6.77 -5.56
CA GLU A 26 -5.37 5.70 -6.26
C GLU A 26 -6.03 4.73 -5.28
N LEU A 27 -5.35 4.36 -4.19
CA LEU A 27 -5.94 3.54 -3.12
C LEU A 27 -7.26 4.12 -2.62
N PHE A 28 -7.30 5.41 -2.25
CA PHE A 28 -8.53 6.06 -1.77
C PHE A 28 -9.60 6.21 -2.85
N ARG A 29 -9.20 6.41 -4.12
CA ARG A 29 -10.12 6.44 -5.24
C ARG A 29 -10.87 5.11 -5.36
N ILE A 30 -10.15 3.99 -5.33
CA ILE A 30 -10.75 2.65 -5.42
C ILE A 30 -11.62 2.35 -4.19
N LEU A 31 -11.17 2.66 -2.97
CA LEU A 31 -11.98 2.50 -1.76
C LEU A 31 -13.30 3.27 -1.85
N THR A 32 -13.27 4.51 -2.36
CA THR A 32 -14.48 5.33 -2.53
C THR A 32 -15.42 4.74 -3.59
N LEU A 33 -14.87 4.16 -4.66
CA LEU A 33 -15.67 3.49 -5.68
C LEU A 33 -16.32 2.22 -5.14
N ASN A 34 -15.57 1.39 -4.41
CA ASN A 34 -16.10 0.18 -3.77
C ASN A 34 -17.28 0.52 -2.83
N LYS A 35 -17.20 1.62 -2.07
CA LYS A 35 -18.30 2.06 -1.19
C LYS A 35 -19.58 2.47 -1.94
N LYS A 36 -19.50 2.76 -3.24
CA LYS A 36 -20.62 3.26 -4.05
C LYS A 36 -21.17 2.21 -5.03
N CYS A 37 -20.47 1.11 -5.24
CA CYS A 37 -20.88 0.07 -6.17
C CYS A 37 -21.37 -1.19 -5.45
N ASP A 38 -22.02 -2.07 -6.21
CA ASP A 38 -22.40 -3.39 -5.73
C ASP A 38 -21.16 -4.24 -5.43
N THR A 39 -21.28 -5.15 -4.46
CA THR A 39 -20.20 -6.07 -4.06
C THR A 39 -19.61 -6.88 -5.22
N SER A 40 -20.40 -7.21 -6.25
CA SER A 40 -19.93 -7.89 -7.46
C SER A 40 -18.92 -7.09 -8.29
N LYS A 41 -18.87 -5.77 -8.10
CA LYS A 41 -17.97 -4.83 -8.80
C LYS A 41 -16.81 -4.36 -7.92
N HIS A 42 -16.68 -4.90 -6.71
CA HIS A 42 -15.59 -4.52 -5.81
C HIS A 42 -14.25 -4.91 -6.40
N LYS A 43 -13.31 -3.97 -6.38
CA LYS A 43 -11.91 -4.25 -6.67
C LYS A 43 -11.21 -4.67 -5.38
N VAL A 44 -10.46 -5.77 -5.45
CA VAL A 44 -9.63 -6.23 -4.35
C VAL A 44 -8.41 -5.33 -4.23
N LEU A 45 -8.15 -4.83 -3.03
CA LEU A 45 -6.99 -4.02 -2.70
C LEU A 45 -6.02 -4.84 -1.85
N ALA A 46 -4.74 -4.79 -2.22
CA ALA A 46 -3.66 -5.39 -1.47
C ALA A 46 -2.68 -4.29 -1.05
N VAL A 47 -2.23 -4.36 0.20
CA VAL A 47 -1.22 -3.44 0.73
C VAL A 47 -0.03 -4.27 1.21
N SER A 48 1.16 -3.87 0.80
CA SER A 48 2.42 -4.40 1.30
C SER A 48 3.16 -3.32 2.08
N ILE A 49 3.90 -3.73 3.09
CA ILE A 49 4.66 -2.82 3.96
C ILE A 49 6.09 -3.33 3.99
N CYS A 50 7.06 -2.41 3.87
CA CYS A 50 8.46 -2.82 3.95
C CYS A 50 8.80 -3.35 5.36
N PRO A 51 9.59 -4.42 5.49
CA PRO A 51 9.93 -5.01 6.79
C PRO A 51 10.49 -4.00 7.80
N GLN A 52 11.20 -2.98 7.31
CA GLN A 52 11.84 -1.93 8.11
C GLN A 52 10.84 -0.91 8.68
N SER A 53 9.64 -0.79 8.11
CA SER A 53 8.61 0.11 8.66
C SER A 53 8.12 -0.36 10.04
N LEU A 54 8.07 -1.68 10.26
CA LEU A 54 7.59 -2.25 11.52
C LEU A 54 8.44 -1.85 12.73
N PRO A 55 9.77 -2.07 12.76
CA PRO A 55 10.60 -1.63 13.87
C PRO A 55 10.63 -0.11 14.01
N TYR A 56 10.54 0.66 12.91
CA TYR A 56 10.40 2.11 12.98
C TYR A 56 9.15 2.53 13.76
N PHE A 57 7.98 1.97 13.44
CA PHE A 57 6.75 2.29 14.16
C PHE A 57 6.75 1.76 15.59
N ALA A 58 7.35 0.59 15.83
CA ALA A 58 7.51 0.05 17.17
C ALA A 58 8.30 1.01 18.08
N ALA A 59 9.46 1.47 17.62
CA ALA A 59 10.28 2.44 18.35
C ALA A 59 9.56 3.78 18.52
N LYS A 60 8.94 4.30 17.44
CA LYS A 60 8.26 5.61 17.45
C LYS A 60 7.09 5.68 18.44
N PHE A 61 6.34 4.59 18.60
CA PHE A 61 5.15 4.54 19.45
C PHE A 61 5.38 3.81 20.78
N ASN A 62 6.63 3.45 21.10
CA ASN A 62 6.99 2.67 22.29
C ASN A 62 6.17 1.38 22.42
N LEU A 63 6.07 0.62 21.32
CA LEU A 63 5.34 -0.63 21.21
C LEU A 63 6.30 -1.79 20.94
N SER A 64 5.85 -3.02 21.20
CA SER A 64 6.51 -4.19 20.64
C SER A 64 6.34 -4.23 19.11
N VAL A 65 7.27 -4.88 18.40
CA VAL A 65 7.17 -5.06 16.94
C VAL A 65 5.88 -5.79 16.54
N ASN A 66 5.46 -6.76 17.35
CA ASN A 66 4.22 -7.50 17.13
C ASN A 66 2.98 -6.61 17.30
N ASP A 67 2.96 -5.74 18.32
CA ASP A 67 1.85 -4.81 18.52
C ASP A 67 1.81 -3.73 17.43
N ALA A 68 2.96 -3.24 16.99
CA ALA A 68 3.05 -2.33 15.85
C ALA A 68 2.49 -3.00 14.58
N ALA A 69 2.85 -4.26 14.31
CA ALA A 69 2.32 -5.02 13.18
C ALA A 69 0.79 -5.20 13.24
N LYS A 70 0.25 -5.61 14.39
CA LYS A 70 -1.20 -5.76 14.59
C LYS A 70 -1.94 -4.45 14.41
N ARG A 71 -1.45 -3.36 15.01
CA ARG A 71 -2.08 -2.03 14.90
C ARG A 71 -2.02 -1.48 13.49
N LEU A 72 -0.89 -1.64 12.80
CA LEU A 72 -0.74 -1.20 11.42
C LEU A 72 -1.63 -2.00 10.47
N CYS A 73 -1.71 -3.33 10.66
CA CYS A 73 -2.64 -4.18 9.92
C CYS A 73 -4.09 -3.79 10.17
N GLY A 74 -4.46 -3.55 11.44
CA GLY A 74 -5.80 -3.09 11.82
C GLY A 74 -6.15 -1.74 11.20
N PHE A 75 -5.21 -0.78 11.23
CA PHE A 75 -5.36 0.52 10.58
C PHE A 75 -5.59 0.39 9.08
N LEU A 76 -4.81 -0.43 8.37
CA LEU A 76 -4.99 -0.60 6.93
C LEU A 76 -6.33 -1.25 6.59
N LYS A 77 -6.76 -2.25 7.37
CA LYS A 77 -8.07 -2.90 7.21
C LYS A 77 -9.25 -1.97 7.54
N SER A 78 -9.07 -0.98 8.41
CA SER A 78 -10.15 -0.05 8.76
C SER A 78 -10.42 1.00 7.68
N LEU A 79 -9.57 1.12 6.65
CA LEU A 79 -9.77 2.05 5.53
C LEU A 79 -10.93 1.61 4.60
N GLY A 80 -11.22 0.31 4.55
CA GLY A 80 -12.27 -0.32 3.75
C GLY A 80 -11.76 -1.55 3.01
#